data_AF-B2J137-F1
#
_entry.id   AF-B2J137-F1
#
_cell.length_a   1.000
_cell.length_b   1.000
_cell.length_c   1.000
_cell.angle_alpha   90.00
_cell.angle_beta   90.00
_cell.angle_gamma   90.00
#
_symmetry.space_group_name_H-M   'P 1'
#
loop_
_entity.id
_entity.type
_entity.pdbx_description
1 polymer ?
#
loop_
_entity_poly.entity_id
_entity_poly.type
_entity_poly.pdbx_seq_one_letter_code
_entity_poly.pdbx_strand_id
1 'polypeptide(L)'
;MIPFLRGSGGDYYCVRTLSDDRSVVWTPKDDVLYVICQSIKDFILIITECYKQNAYFLDEDRYLECNYDLEEKIIVNFNPNYYYQNGLESKE
;
A
#
# COMPACT_ATOMS: atom_id res chain seq x y z
N MET A 1 -15.73 -3.16 -5.45
CA MET A 1 -14.55 -2.35 -5.09
C MET A 1 -14.59 -1.07 -5.89
N ILE A 2 -14.18 0.05 -5.31
CA ILE A 2 -14.15 1.35 -5.99
C ILE A 2 -12.68 1.78 -6.14
N PRO A 3 -12.17 1.98 -7.37
CA PRO A 3 -10.82 2.52 -7.57
C PRO A 3 -10.81 4.00 -7.16
N PHE A 4 -9.73 4.42 -6.49
CA PHE A 4 -9.59 5.81 -6.05
C PHE A 4 -8.19 6.38 -6.27
N LEU A 5 -7.18 5.54 -6.45
CA LEU A 5 -5.84 5.95 -6.88
C LEU A 5 -5.37 5.03 -8.01
N ARG A 6 -4.71 5.61 -9.01
CA ARG A 6 -4.06 4.87 -10.09
C ARG A 6 -2.55 4.89 -9.85
N GLY A 7 -1.94 3.70 -9.79
CA GLY A 7 -0.49 3.54 -9.74
C GLY A 7 0.16 3.75 -11.11
N SER A 8 1.48 3.89 -11.12
CA SER A 8 2.27 3.75 -12.35
C SER A 8 2.09 2.32 -12.90
N GLY A 9 2.20 2.14 -14.22
CA GLY A 9 2.11 0.80 -14.84
C GLY A 9 0.69 0.23 -15.08
N GLY A 10 -0.35 0.89 -14.56
CA GLY A 10 -1.75 0.49 -14.77
C GLY A 10 -2.41 -0.18 -13.57
N ASP A 11 -1.75 -0.17 -12.41
CA ASP A 11 -2.28 -0.71 -11.17
C ASP A 11 -3.28 0.26 -10.53
N TYR A 12 -4.12 -0.24 -9.62
CA TYR A 12 -5.05 0.59 -8.86
C TYR A 12 -4.99 0.31 -7.37
N TYR A 13 -5.21 1.37 -6.58
CA TYR A 13 -5.69 1.21 -5.22
C TYR A 13 -7.21 1.33 -5.23
N CYS A 14 -7.85 0.33 -4.65
CA CYS A 14 -9.29 0.23 -4.54
C CYS A 14 -9.71 0.16 -3.08
N VAL A 15 -10.91 0.65 -2.78
CA VAL A 15 -11.55 0.44 -1.49
C VAL A 15 -12.60 -0.66 -1.66
N ARG A 16 -12.62 -1.64 -0.76
CA ARG A 16 -13.72 -2.59 -0.65
C ARG A 16 -14.93 -1.88 -0.05
N THR A 17 -16.12 -2.23 -0.52
CA THR A 17 -17.37 -1.58 -0.13
C THR A 17 -18.40 -2.62 0.26
N LEU A 18 -17.97 -3.62 1.04
CA LEU A 18 -18.85 -4.62 1.63
C LEU A 18 -19.39 -4.08 2.97
N SER A 19 -20.43 -4.71 3.53
CA SER A 19 -21.04 -4.30 4.80
C SER A 19 -20.00 -4.17 5.93
N ASP A 20 -19.06 -5.13 5.98
CA ASP A 20 -18.12 -5.30 7.09
C ASP A 20 -16.65 -5.17 6.66
N ASP A 21 -16.38 -4.85 5.38
CA ASP A 21 -15.03 -4.73 4.83
C ASP A 21 -14.89 -3.44 4.02
N ARG A 22 -14.06 -2.54 4.55
CA ARG A 22 -13.66 -1.25 3.95
C ARG A 22 -12.16 -1.16 3.68
N SER A 23 -11.50 -2.31 3.58
CA SER A 23 -10.07 -2.38 3.36
C SER A 23 -9.66 -1.72 2.05
N VAL A 24 -8.46 -1.14 2.07
CA VAL A 24 -7.79 -0.67 0.87
C VAL A 24 -6.96 -1.81 0.32
N VAL A 25 -7.16 -2.10 -0.96
CA VAL A 25 -6.44 -3.14 -1.69
C VAL A 25 -5.66 -2.53 -2.85
N TRP A 26 -4.48 -3.06 -3.09
CA TRP A 26 -3.72 -2.83 -4.31
C TRP A 26 -3.99 -3.99 -5.29
N THR A 27 -4.34 -3.63 -6.52
CA THR A 27 -4.59 -4.57 -7.62
C THR A 27 -3.57 -4.30 -8.72
N PRO A 28 -2.57 -5.18 -8.89
CA PRO A 28 -1.76 -5.21 -10.09
C PRO A 28 -2.56 -5.81 -11.25
N LYS A 29 -2.00 -5.72 -12.46
CA LYS A 29 -2.61 -6.21 -13.72
C LYS A 29 -3.05 -7.69 -13.72
N ASP A 30 -2.56 -8.52 -12.82
CA ASP A 30 -2.75 -9.99 -12.83
C ASP A 30 -3.87 -10.48 -11.89
N ASP A 31 -4.87 -9.65 -11.58
CA ASP A 31 -6.03 -9.97 -10.73
C ASP A 31 -5.71 -10.41 -9.29
N VAL A 32 -4.45 -10.29 -8.85
CA VAL A 32 -4.07 -10.51 -7.45
C VAL A 32 -4.50 -9.31 -6.60
N LEU A 33 -5.05 -9.56 -5.41
CA LEU A 33 -5.45 -8.48 -4.50
C LEU A 33 -4.60 -8.50 -3.25
N TYR A 34 -3.82 -7.45 -3.06
CA TYR A 34 -3.07 -7.24 -1.83
C TYR A 34 -3.83 -6.30 -0.92
N VAL A 35 -4.28 -6.78 0.22
CA VAL A 35 -4.84 -5.94 1.28
C VAL A 35 -3.70 -5.13 1.87
N ILE A 36 -3.79 -3.80 1.79
CA ILE A 36 -2.77 -2.89 2.33
C ILE A 36 -3.12 -2.53 3.77
N CYS A 37 -4.35 -2.09 4.01
CA CYS A 37 -4.85 -1.68 5.32
C CYS A 37 -6.38 -1.74 5.38
N GLN A 38 -6.96 -1.51 6.56
CA GLN A 38 -8.39 -1.72 6.82
C GLN A 38 -9.27 -0.51 6.47
N SER A 39 -8.68 0.65 6.17
CA SER A 39 -9.44 1.85 5.85
C SER A 39 -8.65 2.87 5.00
N ILE A 40 -9.36 3.74 4.30
CA ILE A 40 -8.76 4.89 3.58
C ILE A 40 -7.98 5.79 4.54
N LYS A 41 -8.45 5.92 5.79
CA LYS A 41 -7.78 6.74 6.81
C LYS A 41 -6.38 6.20 7.08
N ASP A 42 -6.26 4.89 7.30
CA ASP A 42 -4.98 4.25 7.55
C ASP A 42 -4.08 4.33 6.31
N PHE A 43 -4.66 4.18 5.11
CA PHE A 43 -3.92 4.37 3.86
C PHE A 43 -3.27 5.76 3.77
N ILE A 44 -4.02 6.83 4.05
CA ILE A 44 -3.47 8.21 4.05
C ILE A 44 -2.37 8.36 5.10
N LEU A 45 -2.52 7.75 6.28
CA LEU A 45 -1.50 7.78 7.33
C LEU A 45 -0.22 7.05 6.90
N ILE A 46 -0.35 5.87 6.28
CA ILE A 46 0.77 5.10 5.72
C ILE A 46 1.54 5.94 4.70
N ILE A 47 0.85 6.52 3.71
CA ILE A 47 1.49 7.36 2.68
C ILE A 47 2.18 8.58 3.30
N THR A 48 1.54 9.21 4.27
CA THR A 48 2.13 10.35 5.01
C THR A 48 3.41 9.93 5.74
N GLU A 49 3.39 8.75 6.36
CA GLU A 49 4.53 8.22 7.08
C GLU A 49 5.68 7.83 6.14
N CYS A 50 5.36 7.30 4.95
CA CYS A 50 6.34 7.03 3.91
C CYS A 50 7.10 8.31 3.49
N TYR A 51 6.41 9.44 3.31
CA TYR A 51 7.07 10.71 3.03
C TYR A 51 7.91 11.22 4.23
N LYS A 52 7.39 11.12 5.46
CA LYS A 52 8.12 11.57 6.66
C LYS A 52 9.42 10.81 6.90
N GLN A 53 9.43 9.51 6.61
CA GLN A 53 10.58 8.65 6.83
C GLN A 53 11.49 8.52 5.59
N ASN A 54 11.21 9.27 4.52
CA ASN A 54 11.91 9.15 3.22
C ASN A 54 11.84 7.74 2.61
N ALA A 55 10.75 7.01 2.83
CA ALA A 55 10.43 5.86 1.99
C ALA A 55 10.08 6.32 0.57
N TYR A 56 9.42 7.48 0.45
CA TYR A 56 9.24 8.18 -0.82
C TYR A 56 10.06 9.47 -0.80
N PHE A 57 10.88 9.66 -1.83
CA PHE A 57 11.79 10.81 -1.92
C PHE A 57 12.04 11.21 -3.38
N LEU A 58 12.55 12.42 -3.59
CA LEU A 58 13.01 12.86 -4.90
C LEU A 58 14.51 12.56 -5.04
N ASP A 59 14.92 11.98 -6.15
CA ASP A 59 16.33 11.80 -6.48
C ASP A 59 17.00 13.12 -6.93
N GLU A 60 18.27 13.04 -7.35
CA GLU A 60 19.04 14.20 -7.80
C GLU A 60 18.41 14.92 -9.01
N ASP A 61 17.75 14.16 -9.89
CA ASP A 61 17.06 14.64 -11.09
C ASP A 61 15.58 15.02 -10.81
N ARG A 62 15.14 14.91 -9.55
CA ARG A 62 13.78 15.19 -9.06
C ARG A 62 12.71 14.24 -9.57
N TYR A 63 13.08 13.01 -9.92
CA TYR A 63 12.14 11.92 -10.08
C TYR A 63 11.73 11.35 -8.72
N LEU A 64 10.45 10.97 -8.60
CA LEU A 64 9.95 10.33 -7.40
C LEU A 64 10.44 8.89 -7.35
N GLU A 65 11.26 8.60 -6.36
CA GLU A 65 11.82 7.29 -6.06
C GLU A 65 11.22 6.68 -4.78
N CYS A 66 11.32 5.36 -4.67
CA CYS A 66 10.78 4.59 -3.56
C CYS A 66 11.82 3.63 -2.96
N ASN A 67 11.97 3.67 -1.63
CA ASN A 67 12.62 2.63 -0.86
C ASN A 67 11.58 1.58 -0.43
N TYR A 68 11.45 0.52 -1.22
CA TYR A 68 10.46 -0.54 -1.01
C TYR A 68 10.61 -1.28 0.31
N ASP A 69 11.83 -1.47 0.83
CA ASP A 69 12.04 -2.15 2.11
C ASP A 69 11.52 -1.30 3.28
N LEU A 70 11.66 0.03 3.19
CA LEU A 70 11.14 0.94 4.20
C LEU A 70 9.63 1.13 4.07
N GLU A 71 9.11 1.22 2.86
CA GLU A 71 7.67 1.24 2.58
C GLU A 71 6.99 -0.02 3.18
N GLU A 72 7.54 -1.20 2.91
CA GLU A 72 7.04 -2.48 3.43
C GLU A 72 7.02 -2.47 4.96
N LYS A 73 8.09 -2.01 5.62
CA LYS A 73 8.14 -1.86 7.09
C LYS A 73 7.06 -0.93 7.63
N ILE A 74 6.81 0.19 6.97
CA ILE A 74 5.76 1.14 7.36
C ILE A 74 4.37 0.49 7.20
N ILE A 75 4.12 -0.18 6.08
CA ILE A 75 2.86 -0.91 5.85
C ILE A 75 2.63 -1.96 6.94
N VAL A 76 3.63 -2.78 7.25
CA VAL A 76 3.54 -3.82 8.28
C VAL A 76 3.30 -3.24 9.67
N ASN A 77 3.86 -2.06 9.99
CA ASN A 77 3.59 -1.38 11.27
C ASN A 77 2.11 -0.96 11.42
N PHE A 78 1.49 -0.49 10.33
CA PHE A 78 0.05 -0.16 10.32
C PHE A 78 -0.85 -1.38 10.15
N ASN A 79 -0.31 -2.46 9.58
CA ASN A 79 -1.02 -3.70 9.35
C ASN A 79 -0.14 -4.92 9.67
N PRO A 80 -0.07 -5.31 10.96
CA PRO A 80 0.79 -6.42 11.40
C PRO A 80 0.45 -7.77 10.75
N ASN A 81 -0.76 -7.92 10.20
CA ASN A 81 -1.21 -9.14 9.54
C ASN A 81 -0.94 -9.14 8.03
N TYR A 82 -0.21 -8.14 7.50
CA TYR A 82 0.00 -7.94 6.06
C TYR A 82 0.47 -9.21 5.32
N TYR A 83 1.43 -9.94 5.86
CA TYR A 83 1.92 -11.16 5.22
C TYR A 83 0.88 -12.29 5.26
N TYR A 84 0.35 -12.60 6.45
CA TYR A 84 -0.62 -13.67 6.65
C TYR A 84 -1.88 -13.49 5.79
N GLN A 85 -2.48 -12.29 5.80
CA GLN A 85 -3.72 -12.01 5.09
C GLN A 85 -3.57 -12.09 3.55
N ASN A 86 -2.35 -11.88 3.05
CA ASN A 86 -2.03 -11.88 1.62
C ASN A 86 -1.38 -13.19 1.17
N GLY A 87 -1.22 -14.18 2.07
CA GLY A 87 -0.56 -15.45 1.76
C GLY A 87 0.91 -15.30 1.38
N LEU A 88 1.59 -14.29 1.91
CA LEU A 88 3.00 -14.00 1.66
C LEU A 88 3.88 -14.56 2.78
N GLU A 89 5.12 -14.91 2.44
CA GLU A 89 6.15 -15.23 3.43
C GLU A 89 6.75 -13.94 4.00
N SER A 90 6.91 -13.88 5.33
CA SER A 90 7.60 -12.75 5.95
C SER A 90 9.08 -12.80 5.63
N LYS A 91 9.66 -11.68 5.23
CA LYS A 91 11.12 -11.53 5.16
C LYS A 91 11.64 -11.34 6.59
N GLU A 92 12.22 -12.40 7.15
CA GLU A 92 12.97 -12.35 8.43
C GLU A 92 14.25 -11.50 8.31
#